data_AF-A0A6I4W971-F1
#
_entry.id   AF-A0A6I4W971-F1
#
_cell.length_a   1.000
_cell.length_b   1.000
_cell.length_c   1.000
_cell.angle_alpha   90.00
_cell.angle_beta   90.00
_cell.angle_gamma   90.00
#
_symmetry.space_group_name_H-M   'P 1'
#
loop_
_entity.id
_entity.type
_entity.pdbx_description
1 polymer ?
#
loop_
_entity_poly.entity_id
_entity_poly.type
_entity_poly.pdbx_seq_one_letter_code
_entity_poly.pdbx_strand_id
1 'polypeptide(L)'
;MSVVPAPVSRRVSWLPGGLAAALVVAFVVAPRWLAGGEFGGQSDLAAALREAFTGYWDAGGRNLPPDLQRVVDYWFRYHVAKGLIAALLLVVLVALGRVIWTAFRRADGTGRRTALAATGVSVGLLAAVALVAVLANVQGAAAPFSSLLPMLTGGHDAGLAGALAQIRGQLAGAPDGRTPPLDAMVGDFARYHLVMAVLAAVVAVVLLAVGVVLARAFARSRGRRGHGVAGGLAVLGAVAFAVVAVANTGTAAHPAPALLAFFQGGW
;
A
#
# COMPACT_ATOMS: atom_id res chain seq x y z
N MET A 1 6.99 -20.23 53.78
CA MET A 1 7.06 -20.87 52.45
C MET A 1 7.07 -19.78 51.39
N SER A 2 8.25 -19.47 50.86
CA SER A 2 8.47 -18.47 49.82
C SER A 2 8.28 -19.11 48.45
N VAL A 3 7.24 -18.69 47.72
CA VAL A 3 6.99 -19.13 46.34
C VAL A 3 7.98 -18.41 45.43
N VAL A 4 8.97 -19.14 44.91
CA VAL A 4 9.87 -18.66 43.86
C VAL A 4 9.08 -18.60 42.55
N PRO A 5 8.96 -17.45 41.87
CA PRO A 5 8.30 -17.40 40.58
C PRO A 5 9.14 -18.15 39.54
N ALA A 6 8.51 -19.07 38.82
CA ALA A 6 9.16 -19.81 37.74
C ALA A 6 9.72 -18.86 36.67
N PRO A 7 10.92 -19.09 36.15
CA PRO A 7 11.52 -18.26 35.11
C PRO A 7 10.66 -18.35 33.85
N VAL A 8 10.07 -17.22 33.43
CA VAL A 8 9.40 -17.10 32.14
C VAL A 8 10.40 -17.53 31.07
N SER A 9 10.14 -18.68 30.46
CA SER A 9 11.12 -19.38 29.63
C SER A 9 11.55 -18.51 28.43
N ARG A 10 12.86 -18.51 28.14
CA ARG A 10 13.49 -17.86 26.96
C ARG A 10 12.88 -18.27 25.60
N ARG A 11 11.95 -19.23 25.57
CA ARG A 11 11.29 -19.74 24.35
C ARG A 11 10.22 -18.79 23.79
N VAL A 12 9.67 -17.89 24.60
CA VAL A 12 8.59 -16.97 24.18
C VAL A 12 9.11 -15.75 23.38
N SER A 13 10.41 -15.42 23.46
CA SER A 13 10.96 -14.20 22.85
C SER A 13 11.26 -14.28 21.34
N TRP A 14 11.31 -15.48 20.76
CA TRP A 14 11.69 -15.65 19.34
C TRP A 14 10.50 -15.81 18.38
N LEU A 15 9.33 -16.18 18.91
CA LEU A 15 8.14 -16.47 18.11
C LEU A 15 7.68 -15.30 17.22
N PRO A 16 7.63 -14.03 17.68
CA PRO A 16 7.18 -12.93 16.84
C PRO A 16 8.15 -12.63 15.68
N GLY A 17 9.46 -12.81 15.92
CA GLY A 17 10.48 -12.62 14.88
C GLY A 17 10.41 -13.69 13.79
N GLY A 18 10.27 -14.96 14.18
CA GLY A 18 10.05 -16.06 13.23
C GLY A 18 8.76 -15.90 12.43
N LEU A 19 7.67 -15.50 13.08
CA LEU A 19 6.39 -15.23 12.41
C LEU A 19 6.49 -14.05 11.42
N ALA A 20 7.17 -12.96 11.80
CA ALA A 20 7.39 -11.83 10.90
C ALA A 20 8.17 -12.26 9.64
N ALA A 21 9.23 -13.05 9.80
CA ALA A 21 9.99 -13.59 8.66
C ALA A 21 9.12 -14.49 7.77
N ALA A 22 8.32 -15.37 8.35
CA ALA A 22 7.39 -16.22 7.61
C ALA A 22 6.36 -15.40 6.82
N LEU A 23 5.82 -14.33 7.41
CA LEU A 23 4.86 -13.44 6.76
C LEU A 23 5.48 -12.63 5.62
N VAL A 24 6.75 -12.24 5.73
CA VAL A 24 7.49 -11.60 4.62
C VAL A 24 7.62 -12.56 3.44
N VAL A 25 7.98 -13.82 3.68
CA VAL A 25 8.03 -14.84 2.62
C VAL A 25 6.64 -15.08 2.05
N ALA A 26 5.61 -15.21 2.90
CA ALA A 26 4.24 -15.39 2.47
C ALA A 26 3.74 -14.23 1.61
N PHE A 27 4.11 -12.99 1.91
CA PHE A 27 3.72 -11.80 1.13
C PHE A 27 4.20 -11.86 -0.32
N VAL A 28 5.32 -12.54 -0.59
CA VAL A 28 5.87 -12.71 -1.93
C VAL A 28 5.25 -13.92 -2.63
N VAL A 29 5.13 -15.06 -1.93
CA VAL A 29 4.83 -16.35 -2.56
C VAL A 29 3.33 -16.66 -2.59
N ALA A 30 2.61 -16.39 -1.51
CA ALA A 30 1.23 -16.82 -1.33
C ALA A 30 0.19 -16.14 -2.25
N PRO A 31 0.26 -14.82 -2.54
CA PRO A 31 -0.83 -14.11 -3.21
C PRO A 31 -1.25 -14.69 -4.56
N ARG A 32 -0.29 -15.18 -5.35
CA ARG A 32 -0.57 -15.82 -6.65
C ARG A 32 -1.51 -17.01 -6.49
N TRP A 33 -1.20 -17.89 -5.54
CA TRP A 33 -1.97 -19.12 -5.31
C TRP A 33 -3.31 -18.81 -4.68
N LEU A 34 -3.34 -17.86 -3.74
CA LEU A 34 -4.58 -17.39 -3.11
C LEU A 34 -5.52 -16.68 -4.10
N ALA A 35 -4.98 -16.12 -5.18
CA ALA A 35 -5.76 -15.50 -6.25
C ALA A 35 -6.32 -16.50 -7.29
N GLY A 36 -5.92 -17.78 -7.23
CA GLY A 36 -6.38 -18.84 -8.14
C GLY A 36 -5.27 -19.49 -8.96
N GLY A 37 -4.05 -18.92 -8.98
CA GLY A 37 -2.90 -19.49 -9.69
C GLY A 37 -2.97 -19.48 -11.22
N GLU A 38 -3.96 -18.77 -11.79
CA GLU A 38 -4.30 -18.77 -13.22
C GLU A 38 -3.18 -18.25 -14.14
N PHE A 39 -2.34 -17.33 -13.65
CA PHE A 39 -1.28 -16.71 -14.44
C PHE A 39 0.11 -17.21 -14.01
N GLY A 40 0.95 -17.52 -15.01
CA GLY A 40 2.34 -17.99 -14.84
C GLY A 40 3.30 -16.95 -14.26
N GLY A 41 2.91 -15.68 -14.25
CA GLY A 41 3.65 -14.58 -13.66
C GLY A 41 3.07 -13.23 -14.08
N GLN A 42 3.81 -12.15 -13.81
CA GLN A 42 3.42 -10.80 -14.21
C GLN A 42 3.43 -10.60 -15.73
N SER A 43 4.32 -11.29 -16.46
CA SER A 43 4.36 -11.27 -17.93
C SER A 43 3.06 -11.79 -18.54
N ASP A 44 2.59 -12.92 -18.02
CA ASP A 44 1.43 -13.64 -18.57
C ASP A 44 0.14 -12.88 -18.26
N LEU A 45 0.05 -12.32 -17.04
CA LEU A 45 -1.03 -11.41 -16.66
C LEU A 45 -1.06 -10.17 -17.55
N ALA A 46 0.10 -9.55 -17.81
CA ALA A 46 0.18 -8.36 -18.66
C ALA A 46 -0.17 -8.68 -20.12
N ALA A 47 0.22 -9.85 -20.64
CA ALA A 47 -0.17 -10.29 -21.97
C ALA A 47 -1.70 -10.48 -22.08
N ALA A 48 -2.29 -11.23 -21.14
CA ALA A 48 -3.74 -11.45 -21.09
C ALA A 48 -4.53 -10.14 -20.93
N LEU A 49 -4.03 -9.22 -20.09
CA LEU A 49 -4.62 -7.90 -19.93
C LEU A 49 -4.65 -7.15 -21.26
N ARG A 50 -3.52 -7.08 -21.98
CA ARG A 50 -3.42 -6.30 -23.22
C ARG A 50 -4.33 -6.83 -24.31
N GLU A 51 -4.38 -8.15 -24.47
CA GLU A 51 -5.30 -8.82 -25.41
C GLU A 51 -6.76 -8.52 -25.06
N ALA A 52 -7.17 -8.77 -23.82
CA ALA A 52 -8.54 -8.53 -23.38
C ALA A 52 -8.92 -7.04 -23.41
N PHE A 53 -7.97 -6.15 -23.17
CA PHE A 53 -8.17 -4.70 -23.21
C PHE A 53 -8.42 -4.20 -24.63
N THR A 54 -7.65 -4.67 -25.63
CA THR A 54 -7.89 -4.32 -27.04
C THR A 54 -9.28 -4.76 -27.48
N GLY A 55 -9.68 -6.00 -27.16
CA GLY A 55 -11.04 -6.49 -27.45
C GLY A 55 -12.14 -5.70 -26.74
N TYR A 56 -11.92 -5.29 -25.48
CA TYR A 56 -12.84 -4.42 -24.75
C TYR A 56 -13.00 -3.05 -25.43
N TRP A 57 -11.89 -2.46 -25.84
CA TRP A 57 -11.88 -1.15 -26.48
C TRP A 57 -12.64 -1.20 -27.82
N ASP A 58 -12.37 -2.21 -28.65
CA ASP A 58 -13.02 -2.40 -29.95
C ASP A 58 -14.52 -2.67 -29.82
N ALA A 59 -14.95 -3.37 -28.76
CA ALA A 59 -16.36 -3.62 -28.49
C ALA A 59 -17.15 -2.36 -28.09
N GLY A 60 -16.48 -1.31 -27.59
CA GLY A 60 -17.09 -0.01 -27.27
C GLY A 60 -18.10 -0.01 -26.11
N GLY A 61 -18.23 -1.12 -25.39
CA GLY A 61 -19.18 -1.27 -24.28
C GLY A 61 -18.69 -0.66 -22.97
N ARG A 62 -19.62 -0.33 -22.06
CA ARG A 62 -19.29 0.16 -20.70
C ARG A 62 -18.86 -0.95 -19.75
N ASN A 63 -19.44 -2.14 -19.91
CA ASN A 63 -19.21 -3.27 -19.01
C ASN A 63 -17.97 -4.03 -19.45
N LEU A 64 -17.19 -4.53 -18.48
CA LEU A 64 -16.02 -5.34 -18.77
C LEU A 64 -16.47 -6.66 -19.42
N PRO A 65 -15.94 -7.03 -20.60
CA PRO A 65 -16.22 -8.32 -21.20
C PRO A 65 -15.63 -9.44 -20.35
N PRO A 66 -16.11 -10.69 -20.49
CA PRO A 66 -15.70 -11.80 -19.64
C PRO A 66 -14.18 -11.98 -19.52
N ASP A 67 -13.45 -11.80 -20.62
CA ASP A 67 -11.99 -11.98 -20.62
C ASP A 67 -11.26 -10.91 -19.80
N LEU A 68 -11.69 -9.64 -19.91
CA LEU A 68 -11.13 -8.55 -19.11
C LEU A 68 -11.57 -8.66 -17.65
N GLN A 69 -12.81 -9.06 -17.39
CA GLN A 69 -13.33 -9.27 -16.05
C GLN A 69 -12.54 -10.36 -15.30
N ARG A 70 -12.17 -11.47 -15.96
CA ARG A 70 -11.32 -12.50 -15.35
C ARG A 70 -9.98 -11.94 -14.87
N VAL A 71 -9.31 -11.13 -15.69
CA VAL A 71 -8.04 -10.48 -15.34
C VAL A 71 -8.21 -9.53 -14.15
N VAL A 72 -9.26 -8.71 -14.16
CA VAL A 72 -9.59 -7.77 -13.08
C VAL A 72 -9.92 -8.50 -11.77
N ASP A 73 -10.69 -9.58 -11.83
CA ASP A 73 -11.07 -10.38 -10.66
C ASP A 73 -9.86 -11.10 -10.04
N TYR A 74 -8.99 -11.68 -10.87
CA TYR A 74 -7.73 -12.25 -10.39
C TYR A 74 -6.88 -11.20 -9.67
N TRP A 75 -6.74 -10.02 -10.29
CA TRP A 75 -5.94 -8.94 -9.74
C TRP A 75 -6.50 -8.37 -8.43
N PHE A 76 -7.83 -8.27 -8.33
CA PHE A 76 -8.52 -7.96 -7.08
C PHE A 76 -8.15 -8.95 -5.97
N ARG A 77 -8.30 -10.26 -6.22
CA ARG A 77 -8.00 -11.30 -5.22
C ARG A 77 -6.52 -11.29 -4.82
N TYR A 78 -5.63 -11.05 -5.79
CA TYR A 78 -4.20 -10.92 -5.55
C TYR A 78 -3.86 -9.77 -4.58
N HIS A 79 -4.47 -8.60 -4.79
CA HIS A 79 -4.30 -7.46 -3.89
C HIS A 79 -4.94 -7.69 -2.51
N VAL A 80 -6.13 -8.32 -2.44
CA VAL A 80 -6.74 -8.71 -1.17
C VAL A 80 -5.82 -9.63 -0.37
N ALA A 81 -5.27 -10.67 -1.00
CA ALA A 81 -4.35 -11.59 -0.36
C ALA A 81 -3.09 -10.88 0.17
N LYS A 82 -2.45 -10.03 -0.65
CA LYS A 82 -1.30 -9.22 -0.22
C LYS A 82 -1.65 -8.28 0.93
N GLY A 83 -2.79 -7.61 0.86
CA GLY A 83 -3.26 -6.67 1.87
C GLY A 83 -3.47 -7.35 3.22
N LEU A 84 -4.10 -8.53 3.25
CA LEU A 84 -4.31 -9.31 4.46
C LEU A 84 -2.97 -9.76 5.08
N ILE A 85 -2.05 -10.29 4.27
CA ILE A 85 -0.74 -10.73 4.76
C ILE A 85 0.07 -9.55 5.29
N ALA A 86 0.07 -8.41 4.59
CA ALA A 86 0.74 -7.19 5.03
C ALA A 86 0.13 -6.63 6.33
N ALA A 87 -1.19 -6.70 6.50
CA ALA A 87 -1.87 -6.27 7.71
C ALA A 87 -1.50 -7.15 8.91
N LEU A 88 -1.46 -8.48 8.72
CA LEU A 88 -0.99 -9.41 9.74
C LEU A 88 0.48 -9.15 10.12
N LEU A 89 1.34 -8.92 9.12
CA LEU A 89 2.74 -8.56 9.35
C LEU A 89 2.84 -7.26 10.17
N LEU A 90 2.08 -6.24 9.81
CA LEU A 90 2.04 -4.96 10.53
C LEU A 90 1.64 -5.16 12.01
N VAL A 91 0.60 -5.96 12.28
CA VAL A 91 0.16 -6.28 13.66
C VAL A 91 1.30 -6.94 14.44
N VAL A 92 1.98 -7.93 13.85
CA VAL A 92 3.11 -8.63 14.49
C VAL A 92 4.27 -7.66 14.78
N LEU A 93 4.59 -6.75 13.86
CA LEU A 93 5.67 -5.77 14.04
C LEU A 93 5.33 -4.73 15.10
N VAL A 94 4.07 -4.29 15.20
CA VAL A 94 3.61 -3.41 16.27
C VAL A 94 3.72 -4.10 17.63
N ALA A 95 3.32 -5.38 17.72
CA ALA A 95 3.46 -6.18 18.94
C ALA A 95 4.95 -6.34 19.33
N LEU A 96 5.82 -6.66 18.36
CA LEU A 96 7.26 -6.79 18.57
C LEU A 96 7.89 -5.46 19.00
N GLY A 97 7.49 -4.34 18.37
CA GLY A 97 7.92 -3.00 18.76
C GLY A 97 7.55 -2.66 20.20
N ARG A 98 6.35 -3.04 20.66
CA ARG A 98 5.94 -2.87 22.08
C ARG A 98 6.80 -3.70 23.03
N VAL A 99 7.12 -4.95 22.66
CA VAL A 99 8.01 -5.81 23.46
C VAL A 99 9.41 -5.22 23.55
N ILE A 100 10.00 -4.80 22.42
CA ILE A 100 11.33 -4.17 22.36
C ILE A 100 11.35 -2.88 23.17
N TRP A 101 10.32 -2.03 23.05
CA TRP A 101 10.20 -0.80 23.83
C TRP A 101 10.19 -1.07 25.33
N THR A 102 9.42 -2.09 25.76
CA THR A 102 9.34 -2.48 27.16
C THR A 102 10.68 -3.01 27.68
N ALA A 103 11.39 -3.79 26.86
CA ALA A 103 12.72 -4.29 27.18
C ALA A 103 13.75 -3.15 27.25
N PHE A 104 13.69 -2.19 26.32
CA PHE A 104 14.57 -1.02 26.28
C PHE A 104 14.43 -0.16 27.54
N ARG A 105 13.19 0.07 28.01
CA ARG A 105 12.93 0.83 29.24
C ARG A 105 13.48 0.17 30.51
N ARG A 106 13.59 -1.16 30.52
CA ARG A 106 14.09 -1.96 31.64
C ARG A 106 15.57 -2.34 31.51
N ALA A 107 16.21 -1.99 30.39
CA ALA A 107 17.59 -2.38 30.14
C ALA A 107 18.55 -1.50 30.94
N ASP A 108 19.43 -2.18 31.68
CA ASP A 108 20.61 -1.60 32.31
C ASP A 108 21.85 -1.81 31.41
N GLY A 109 22.75 -0.83 31.43
CA GLY A 109 23.96 -0.83 30.60
C GLY A 109 23.77 -0.24 29.19
N THR A 110 24.78 0.51 28.74
CA THR A 110 24.74 1.26 27.48
C THR A 110 24.67 0.34 26.26
N GLY A 111 25.46 -0.74 26.22
CA GLY A 111 25.50 -1.67 25.07
C GLY A 111 24.15 -2.33 24.77
N ARG A 112 23.48 -2.85 25.80
CA ARG A 112 22.15 -3.48 25.65
C ARG A 112 21.08 -2.47 25.22
N ARG A 113 21.13 -1.24 25.73
CA ARG A 113 20.24 -0.16 25.31
C ARG A 113 20.45 0.22 23.84
N THR A 114 21.70 0.37 23.41
CA THR A 114 22.03 0.68 22.01
C THR A 114 21.54 -0.41 21.07
N ALA A 115 21.77 -1.69 21.42
CA ALA A 115 21.28 -2.82 20.62
C ALA A 115 19.74 -2.81 20.51
N LEU A 116 19.01 -2.67 21.62
CA LEU A 116 17.54 -2.62 21.61
C LEU A 116 16.99 -1.39 20.86
N ALA A 117 17.67 -0.25 20.94
CA ALA A 117 17.30 0.94 20.17
C ALA A 117 17.46 0.69 18.66
N ALA A 118 18.59 0.13 18.23
CA ALA A 118 18.83 -0.22 16.83
C ALA A 118 17.78 -1.23 16.33
N THR A 119 17.50 -2.30 17.08
CA THR A 119 16.44 -3.25 16.74
C THR A 119 15.07 -2.58 16.65
N GLY A 120 14.75 -1.67 17.59
CA GLY A 120 13.50 -0.91 17.57
C GLY A 120 13.35 -0.04 16.33
N VAL A 121 14.42 0.61 15.88
CA VAL A 121 14.44 1.39 14.63
C VAL A 121 14.18 0.48 13.44
N SER A 122 14.87 -0.66 13.32
CA SER A 122 14.66 -1.60 12.21
C SER A 122 13.24 -2.15 12.16
N VAL A 123 12.66 -2.52 13.32
CA VAL A 123 11.26 -2.98 13.40
C VAL A 123 10.30 -1.86 13.03
N GLY A 124 10.57 -0.62 13.45
CA GLY A 124 9.78 0.55 13.07
C GLY A 124 9.79 0.82 11.55
N LEU A 125 10.96 0.74 10.91
CA LEU A 125 11.10 0.87 9.46
C LEU A 125 10.32 -0.23 8.72
N LEU A 126 10.46 -1.49 9.18
CA LEU A 126 9.73 -2.60 8.59
C LEU A 126 8.21 -2.45 8.78
N ALA A 127 7.76 -1.92 9.92
CA ALA A 127 6.35 -1.61 10.15
C ALA A 127 5.85 -0.50 9.22
N ALA A 128 6.65 0.53 8.96
CA ALA A 128 6.31 1.57 7.99
C ALA A 128 6.18 1.00 6.57
N VAL A 129 7.10 0.11 6.15
CA VAL A 129 7.02 -0.60 4.86
C VAL A 129 5.76 -1.48 4.80
N ALA A 130 5.47 -2.23 5.87
CA ALA A 130 4.27 -3.06 5.95
C ALA A 130 2.99 -2.21 5.88
N LEU A 131 2.96 -1.03 6.52
CA LEU A 131 1.85 -0.09 6.42
C LEU A 131 1.66 0.38 4.97
N VAL A 132 2.72 0.85 4.30
CA VAL A 132 2.64 1.25 2.89
C VAL A 132 2.14 0.11 2.01
N ALA A 133 2.61 -1.12 2.27
CA ALA A 133 2.12 -2.31 1.58
C ALA A 133 0.61 -2.53 1.82
N VAL A 134 0.10 -2.37 3.04
CA VAL A 134 -1.35 -2.43 3.30
C VAL A 134 -2.09 -1.37 2.47
N LEU A 135 -1.64 -0.11 2.51
CA LEU A 135 -2.32 0.98 1.80
C LEU A 135 -2.39 0.72 0.29
N ALA A 136 -1.25 0.37 -0.32
CA ALA A 136 -1.15 0.09 -1.75
C ALA A 136 -2.04 -1.09 -2.17
N ASN A 137 -2.16 -2.13 -1.34
CA ASN A 137 -2.99 -3.29 -1.65
C ASN A 137 -4.48 -3.05 -1.40
N VAL A 138 -4.86 -2.23 -0.41
CA VAL A 138 -6.26 -1.77 -0.27
C VAL A 138 -6.66 -0.91 -1.46
N GLN A 139 -5.78 0.00 -1.90
CA GLN A 139 -6.01 0.84 -3.07
C GLN A 139 -6.17 -0.01 -4.35
N GLY A 140 -5.25 -0.95 -4.59
CA GLY A 140 -5.32 -1.87 -5.73
C GLY A 140 -6.57 -2.75 -5.72
N ALA A 141 -7.01 -3.24 -4.55
CA ALA A 141 -8.24 -4.01 -4.45
C ALA A 141 -9.51 -3.14 -4.62
N ALA A 142 -9.48 -1.86 -4.25
CA ALA A 142 -10.67 -1.00 -4.34
C ALA A 142 -10.97 -0.50 -5.76
N ALA A 143 -9.95 -0.41 -6.62
CA ALA A 143 -10.04 -0.01 -8.02
C ALA A 143 -9.09 -0.88 -8.87
N PRO A 144 -9.42 -2.18 -9.04
CA PRO A 144 -8.52 -3.16 -9.63
C PRO A 144 -8.21 -2.87 -11.11
N PHE A 145 -9.17 -2.33 -11.86
CA PHE A 145 -8.95 -2.00 -13.27
C PHE A 145 -7.90 -0.90 -13.45
N SER A 146 -7.97 0.17 -12.65
CA SER A 146 -6.99 1.26 -12.66
C SER A 146 -5.60 0.81 -12.22
N SER A 147 -5.55 -0.08 -11.22
CA SER A 147 -4.28 -0.64 -10.74
C SER A 147 -3.58 -1.56 -11.76
N LEU A 148 -4.29 -2.01 -12.79
CA LEU A 148 -3.74 -2.77 -13.92
C LEU A 148 -3.20 -1.87 -15.04
N LEU A 149 -3.63 -0.61 -15.13
CA LEU A 149 -3.21 0.30 -16.22
C LEU A 149 -1.68 0.42 -16.40
N PRO A 150 -0.84 0.41 -15.35
CA PRO A 150 0.61 0.40 -15.52
C PRO A 150 1.15 -0.76 -16.36
N MET A 151 0.42 -1.87 -16.47
CA MET A 151 0.85 -3.01 -17.30
C MET A 151 0.57 -2.82 -18.80
N LEU A 152 -0.27 -1.84 -19.17
CA LEU A 152 -0.57 -1.50 -20.56
C LEU A 152 0.57 -0.71 -21.22
N THR A 153 1.34 0.08 -20.47
CA THR A 153 2.31 1.05 -21.02
C THR A 153 3.65 0.45 -21.47
N GLY A 154 3.91 -0.83 -21.18
CA GLY A 154 5.15 -1.53 -21.57
C GLY A 154 5.06 -2.45 -22.79
N GLY A 155 3.89 -2.54 -23.44
CA GLY A 155 3.65 -3.43 -24.59
C GLY A 155 4.06 -2.83 -25.92
N HIS A 156 4.41 -3.67 -26.90
CA HIS A 156 4.77 -3.28 -28.28
C HIS A 156 3.72 -3.74 -29.30
N ASP A 157 2.50 -4.03 -28.84
CA ASP A 157 1.40 -4.49 -29.70
C ASP A 157 0.76 -3.32 -30.47
N ALA A 158 0.57 -3.50 -31.78
CA ALA A 158 0.07 -2.44 -32.66
C ALA A 158 -1.41 -2.09 -32.38
N GLY A 159 -2.24 -3.08 -32.03
CA GLY A 159 -3.64 -2.87 -31.67
C GLY A 159 -3.77 -2.07 -30.38
N LEU A 160 -3.00 -2.46 -29.36
CA LEU A 160 -2.91 -1.73 -28.10
C LEU A 160 -2.39 -0.30 -28.30
N ALA A 161 -1.35 -0.10 -29.12
CA ALA A 161 -0.83 1.23 -29.42
C ALA A 161 -1.89 2.13 -30.06
N GLY A 162 -2.71 1.56 -30.96
CA GLY A 162 -3.87 2.23 -31.55
C GLY A 162 -4.91 2.62 -30.50
N ALA A 163 -5.32 1.70 -29.63
CA ALA A 163 -6.25 1.97 -28.54
C ALA A 163 -5.74 3.07 -27.61
N LEU A 164 -4.47 3.01 -27.18
CA LEU A 164 -3.84 4.03 -26.33
C LEU A 164 -3.73 5.40 -27.02
N ALA A 165 -3.55 5.45 -28.34
CA ALA A 165 -3.59 6.70 -29.10
C ALA A 165 -5.00 7.32 -29.12
N GLN A 166 -6.03 6.50 -29.33
CA GLN A 166 -7.42 6.95 -29.30
C GLN A 166 -7.85 7.43 -27.90
N ILE A 167 -7.44 6.73 -26.84
CA ILE A 167 -7.66 7.13 -25.44
C ILE A 167 -7.06 8.51 -25.18
N ARG A 168 -5.79 8.72 -25.55
CA ARG A 168 -5.14 10.04 -25.41
C ARG A 168 -5.88 11.13 -26.17
N GLY A 169 -6.33 10.84 -27.40
CA GLY A 169 -7.14 11.77 -28.20
C GLY A 169 -8.46 12.15 -27.53
N GLN A 170 -9.23 11.17 -27.03
CA GLN A 170 -10.49 11.41 -26.35
C GLN A 170 -10.32 12.13 -25.00
N LEU A 171 -9.25 11.83 -24.25
CA LEU A 171 -8.96 12.50 -22.98
C LEU A 171 -8.52 13.96 -23.17
N ALA A 172 -7.87 14.29 -24.29
CA ALA A 172 -7.49 15.66 -24.64
C ALA A 172 -8.67 16.48 -25.19
N GLY A 173 -9.73 15.82 -25.66
CA GLY A 173 -10.94 16.45 -26.20
C GLY A 173 -11.97 16.85 -25.13
N ALA A 174 -13.14 17.31 -25.58
CA ALA A 174 -14.24 17.69 -24.70
C ALA A 174 -14.86 16.47 -23.99
N PRO A 175 -15.34 16.60 -22.73
CA PRO A 175 -15.89 15.48 -21.95
C PRO A 175 -17.07 14.76 -22.62
N ASP A 176 -17.89 15.48 -23.38
CA ASP A 176 -19.16 14.97 -23.95
C ASP A 176 -18.96 13.98 -25.12
N GLY A 177 -17.73 13.79 -25.58
CA GLY A 177 -17.37 12.88 -26.67
C GLY A 177 -16.71 11.57 -26.24
N ARG A 178 -16.68 11.26 -24.94
CA ARG A 178 -16.02 10.05 -24.45
C ARG A 178 -16.81 8.79 -24.77
N THR A 179 -16.07 7.77 -25.17
CA THR A 179 -16.63 6.44 -25.35
C THR A 179 -17.00 5.80 -24.00
N PRO A 180 -18.04 4.94 -23.94
CA PRO A 180 -18.39 4.21 -22.71
C PRO A 180 -17.23 3.49 -22.01
N PRO A 181 -16.29 2.82 -22.72
CA PRO A 181 -15.15 2.20 -22.06
C PRO A 181 -14.19 3.20 -21.42
N LEU A 182 -14.03 4.38 -22.02
CA LEU A 182 -13.21 5.45 -21.45
C LEU A 182 -13.87 6.04 -20.20
N ASP A 183 -15.18 6.23 -20.18
CA ASP A 183 -15.88 6.71 -18.99
C ASP A 183 -15.76 5.74 -17.81
N ALA A 184 -15.84 4.44 -18.07
CA ALA A 184 -15.60 3.41 -17.06
C ALA A 184 -14.16 3.49 -16.51
N MET A 185 -13.17 3.66 -17.39
CA MET A 185 -11.77 3.83 -17.00
C MET A 185 -11.54 5.09 -16.16
N VAL A 186 -12.08 6.23 -16.58
CA VAL A 186 -11.97 7.51 -15.86
C VAL A 186 -12.63 7.40 -14.48
N GLY A 187 -13.81 6.77 -14.39
CA GLY A 187 -14.51 6.56 -13.13
C GLY A 187 -13.74 5.67 -12.15
N ASP A 188 -13.18 4.55 -12.62
CA ASP A 188 -12.36 3.68 -11.78
C ASP A 188 -11.05 4.38 -11.36
N PHE A 189 -10.45 5.18 -12.25
CA PHE A 189 -9.23 5.94 -11.96
C PHE A 189 -9.48 7.01 -10.88
N ALA A 190 -10.62 7.70 -10.95
CA ALA A 190 -11.05 8.62 -9.90
C ALA A 190 -11.20 7.89 -8.56
N ARG A 191 -11.79 6.70 -8.56
CA ARG A 191 -11.95 5.86 -7.35
C ARG A 191 -10.59 5.43 -6.78
N TYR A 192 -9.66 5.02 -7.63
CA TYR A 192 -8.30 4.62 -7.23
C TYR A 192 -7.58 5.72 -6.44
N HIS A 193 -7.66 6.97 -6.92
CA HIS A 193 -7.06 8.12 -6.24
C HIS A 193 -7.87 8.57 -5.01
N LEU A 194 -9.20 8.53 -5.06
CA LEU A 194 -10.05 8.85 -3.90
C LEU A 194 -9.74 7.93 -2.71
N VAL A 195 -9.59 6.63 -2.96
CA VAL A 195 -9.25 5.65 -1.91
C VAL A 195 -7.91 5.99 -1.27
N MET A 196 -6.90 6.33 -2.08
CA MET A 196 -5.60 6.74 -1.54
C MET A 196 -5.65 8.05 -0.77
N ALA A 197 -6.48 9.01 -1.20
CA ALA A 197 -6.69 10.25 -0.48
C ALA A 197 -7.24 9.99 0.92
N VAL A 198 -8.26 9.13 1.04
CA VAL A 198 -8.87 8.75 2.32
C VAL A 198 -7.86 8.00 3.20
N LEU A 199 -7.16 7.01 2.65
CA LEU A 199 -6.15 6.24 3.37
C LEU A 199 -5.02 7.12 3.90
N ALA A 200 -4.50 8.02 3.06
CA ALA A 200 -3.45 8.96 3.43
C ALA A 200 -3.92 9.94 4.51
N ALA A 201 -5.15 10.47 4.41
CA ALA A 201 -5.72 11.35 5.42
C ALA A 201 -5.86 10.65 6.79
N VAL A 202 -6.34 9.40 6.81
CA VAL A 202 -6.43 8.60 8.05
C VAL A 202 -5.05 8.41 8.69
N VAL A 203 -4.04 8.03 7.89
CA VAL A 203 -2.67 7.86 8.40
C VAL A 203 -2.10 9.18 8.92
N ALA A 204 -2.34 10.31 8.24
CA ALA A 204 -1.91 11.63 8.70
C ALA A 204 -2.52 11.97 10.07
N VAL A 205 -3.82 11.75 10.26
CA VAL A 205 -4.51 11.99 11.54
C VAL A 205 -3.92 11.12 12.66
N VAL A 206 -3.69 9.83 12.39
CA VAL A 206 -3.08 8.91 13.37
C VAL A 206 -1.67 9.37 13.75
N LEU A 207 -0.84 9.75 12.77
CA LEU A 207 0.51 10.23 13.01
C LEU A 207 0.53 11.56 13.79
N LEU A 208 -0.39 12.49 13.52
CA LEU A 208 -0.54 13.71 14.33
C LEU A 208 -0.91 13.38 15.78
N ALA A 209 -1.88 12.49 15.99
CA ALA A 209 -2.29 12.08 17.33
C ALA A 209 -1.12 11.44 18.10
N VAL A 210 -0.36 10.56 17.45
CA VAL A 210 0.87 9.96 18.00
C VAL A 210 1.92 11.03 18.32
N GLY A 211 2.16 11.96 17.39
CA GLY A 211 3.10 13.07 17.58
C GLY A 211 2.76 13.93 18.79
N VAL A 212 1.48 14.29 18.96
CA VAL A 212 0.98 15.05 20.12
C VAL A 212 1.17 14.27 21.43
N VAL A 213 0.85 12.98 21.45
CA VAL A 213 1.06 12.13 22.63
C VAL A 213 2.54 12.06 23.01
N LEU A 214 3.43 11.89 22.04
CA LEU A 214 4.88 11.84 22.25
C LEU A 214 5.44 13.18 22.72
N ALA A 215 4.97 14.29 22.14
CA ALA A 215 5.37 15.64 22.57
C ALA A 215 4.93 15.92 24.02
N ARG A 216 3.70 15.55 24.39
CA ARG A 216 3.20 15.66 25.77
C ARG A 216 3.98 14.78 26.74
N ALA A 217 4.38 13.58 26.32
CA ALA A 217 5.23 12.70 27.13
C ALA A 217 6.64 13.28 27.31
N PHE A 218 7.22 13.88 26.26
CA PHE A 218 8.50 14.58 26.32
C PHE A 218 8.48 15.72 27.35
N ALA A 219 7.49 16.61 27.25
CA ALA A 219 7.33 17.76 28.14
C ALA A 219 7.25 17.36 29.62
N ARG A 220 6.57 16.25 29.94
CA ARG A 220 6.45 15.73 31.31
C ARG A 220 7.74 15.09 31.86
N SER A 221 8.68 14.73 30.99
CA SER A 221 9.84 13.89 31.34
C SER A 221 11.16 14.64 31.57
N ARG A 222 11.13 15.99 31.72
CA ARG A 222 12.32 16.86 31.86
C ARG A 222 13.40 16.59 30.79
N GLY A 223 13.03 16.53 29.52
CA GLY A 223 13.99 16.68 28.41
C GLY A 223 14.70 15.41 27.92
N ARG A 224 14.13 14.21 28.07
CA ARG A 224 14.68 12.99 27.43
C ARG A 224 14.57 13.09 25.91
N ARG A 225 15.65 13.55 25.24
CA ARG A 225 15.79 13.83 23.79
C ARG A 225 15.06 12.86 22.84
N GLY A 226 14.97 11.57 23.18
CA GLY A 226 14.32 10.54 22.35
C GLY A 226 12.83 10.75 22.05
N HIS A 227 12.04 11.33 22.96
CA HIS A 227 10.60 11.56 22.68
C HIS A 227 10.37 12.75 21.74
N GLY A 228 11.27 13.74 21.74
CA GLY A 228 11.21 14.89 20.83
C GLY A 228 11.47 14.50 19.37
N VAL A 229 12.48 13.65 19.13
CA VAL A 229 12.81 13.15 17.77
C VAL A 229 11.67 12.29 17.22
N ALA A 230 11.14 11.34 18.01
CA ALA A 230 10.04 10.49 17.58
C ALA A 230 8.74 11.29 17.31
N GLY A 231 8.45 12.30 18.15
CA GLY A 231 7.33 13.22 17.92
C GLY A 231 7.51 14.05 16.65
N GLY A 232 8.71 14.58 16.40
CA GLY A 232 9.04 15.32 15.18
C GLY A 232 8.88 14.47 13.92
N LEU A 233 9.40 13.24 13.92
CA LEU A 233 9.23 12.30 12.81
C LEU A 233 7.76 11.95 12.54
N ALA A 234 6.94 11.79 13.59
CA ALA A 234 5.51 11.55 13.43
C ALA A 234 4.80 12.76 12.79
N VAL A 235 5.13 13.99 13.19
CA VAL A 235 4.59 15.20 12.58
C VAL A 235 5.04 15.35 11.12
N LEU A 236 6.32 15.12 10.82
CA LEU A 236 6.83 15.15 9.44
C LEU A 236 6.12 14.11 8.56
N GLY A 237 5.96 12.88 9.07
CA GLY A 237 5.20 11.84 8.38
C GLY A 237 3.74 12.23 8.15
N ALA A 238 3.09 12.86 9.13
CA ALA A 238 1.73 13.35 8.97
C ALA A 238 1.61 14.41 7.86
N VAL A 239 2.56 15.36 7.80
CA VAL A 239 2.61 16.37 6.74
C VAL A 239 2.79 15.69 5.37
N ALA A 240 3.72 14.72 5.26
CA ALA A 240 3.93 13.99 4.02
C ALA A 240 2.65 13.27 3.55
N PHE A 241 1.95 12.57 4.45
CA PHE A 241 0.67 11.91 4.11
C PHE A 241 -0.46 12.91 3.82
N ALA A 242 -0.48 14.08 4.46
CA ALA A 242 -1.44 15.13 4.13
C ALA A 242 -1.22 15.66 2.70
N VAL A 243 0.04 15.84 2.28
CA VAL A 243 0.38 16.20 0.89
C VAL A 243 -0.11 15.13 -0.09
N VAL A 244 0.14 13.85 0.22
CA VAL A 244 -0.37 12.73 -0.60
C VAL A 244 -1.90 12.77 -0.68
N ALA A 245 -2.59 13.03 0.42
CA ALA A 245 -4.05 13.10 0.45
C ALA A 245 -4.60 14.24 -0.43
N VAL A 246 -4.01 15.43 -0.32
CA VAL A 246 -4.40 16.60 -1.12
C VAL A 246 -4.14 16.34 -2.61
N ALA A 247 -2.96 15.84 -2.98
CA ALA A 247 -2.62 15.53 -4.37
C ALA A 247 -3.61 14.53 -4.98
N ASN A 248 -3.91 13.44 -4.26
CA ASN A 248 -4.84 12.41 -4.72
C ASN A 248 -6.30 12.91 -4.76
N THR A 249 -6.68 13.86 -3.90
CA THR A 249 -8.00 14.50 -3.96
C THR A 249 -8.14 15.34 -5.23
N GLY A 250 -7.10 16.09 -5.60
CA GLY A 250 -7.06 16.83 -6.87
C GLY A 250 -7.19 15.90 -8.09
N THR A 251 -6.45 14.79 -8.09
CA THR A 251 -6.56 13.77 -9.15
C THR A 251 -7.95 13.13 -9.20
N ALA A 252 -8.55 12.80 -8.05
CA ALA A 252 -9.89 12.23 -8.00
C ALA A 252 -10.98 13.21 -8.47
N ALA A 253 -10.81 14.51 -8.22
CA ALA A 253 -11.71 15.57 -8.67
C ALA A 253 -11.57 15.85 -10.18
N HIS A 254 -10.36 15.69 -10.72
CA HIS A 254 -10.03 15.92 -12.13
C HIS A 254 -9.30 14.70 -12.74
N PRO A 255 -9.97 13.54 -12.87
CA PRO A 255 -9.33 12.28 -13.22
C PRO A 255 -8.84 12.23 -14.67
N ALA A 256 -9.56 12.85 -15.60
CA ALA A 256 -9.23 12.76 -17.03
C ALA A 256 -7.89 13.44 -17.41
N PRO A 257 -7.60 14.69 -16.98
CA PRO A 257 -6.28 15.28 -17.22
C PRO A 257 -5.13 14.47 -16.61
N ALA A 258 -5.32 13.92 -15.41
CA ALA A 258 -4.30 13.10 -14.76
C ALA A 258 -4.10 11.74 -15.46
N LEU A 259 -5.18 11.12 -15.92
CA LEU A 259 -5.11 9.88 -16.71
C LEU A 259 -4.44 10.12 -18.07
N LEU A 260 -4.66 11.29 -18.69
CA LEU A 260 -3.94 11.69 -19.91
C LEU A 260 -2.44 11.81 -19.64
N ALA A 261 -2.06 12.51 -18.56
CA ALA A 261 -0.66 12.65 -18.15
C ALA A 261 -0.01 11.27 -17.91
N PHE A 262 -0.73 10.36 -17.25
CA PHE A 262 -0.28 8.97 -17.06
C PHE A 262 0.04 8.28 -18.40
N PHE A 263 -0.86 8.34 -19.39
CA PHE A 263 -0.61 7.73 -20.70
C PHE A 263 0.45 8.46 -21.54
N GLN A 264 0.85 9.66 -21.14
CA GLN A 264 1.97 10.41 -21.73
C GLN A 264 3.32 10.14 -21.02
N GLY A 265 3.34 9.29 -19.99
CA GLY A 265 4.53 8.94 -19.22
C GLY A 265 4.76 9.80 -17.96
N GLY A 266 3.80 10.65 -17.59
CA GLY A 266 3.79 11.38 -16.34
C GLY A 266 3.38 10.50 -15.15
N TRP A 267 3.92 10.79 -13.97
CA TRP A 267 3.57 10.18 -12.68
C TRP A 267 3.32 11.26 -11.62
#